data_AF-A0A151QN02-F1
#
_entry.id   AF-A0A151QN02-F1
#
_cell.length_a   1.000
_cell.length_b   1.000
_cell.length_c   1.000
_cell.angle_alpha   90.00
_cell.angle_beta   90.00
_cell.angle_gamma   90.00
#
_symmetry.space_group_name_H-M   'P 1'
#
loop_
_entity.id
_entity.type
_entity.pdbx_description
1 polymer ?
#
loop_
_entity_poly.entity_id
_entity_poly.type
_entity_poly.pdbx_seq_one_letter_code
_entity_poly.pdbx_strand_id
1 'polypeptide(L)'
;MMEACHLVDMGSSGYKYTWYRGHTHTRTAKKLDRALCDDSSHLLFLEAYVENLHCAYSDHSPLLLRCGSLLEPKGYRPFRFQVVWTTHKHYSNVVSIAWSKGSPRVAESLKNVMDDSIYFTK
;
A
#
# COMPACT_ATOMS: atom_id res chain seq x y z
N MET A 1 -9.73 8.04 -33.63
CA MET A 1 -10.88 7.94 -32.69
C MET A 1 -10.55 8.55 -31.34
N MET A 2 -9.41 8.21 -30.70
CA MET A 2 -8.99 8.86 -29.43
C MET A 2 -8.57 10.33 -29.58
N GLU A 3 -7.83 10.68 -30.65
CA GLU A 3 -7.44 12.08 -30.93
C GLU A 3 -8.64 13.01 -31.17
N ALA A 4 -9.70 12.50 -31.81
CA ALA A 4 -10.92 13.25 -32.04
C ALA A 4 -11.71 13.54 -30.75
N CYS A 5 -11.42 12.80 -29.68
CA CYS A 5 -12.03 12.97 -28.36
C CYS A 5 -11.10 13.70 -27.38
N HIS A 6 -9.93 14.18 -27.83
CA HIS A 6 -8.92 14.81 -26.97
C HIS A 6 -8.50 13.93 -25.78
N LEU A 7 -8.42 12.61 -25.99
CA LEU A 7 -8.00 11.64 -24.99
C LEU A 7 -6.63 11.05 -25.35
N VAL A 8 -5.79 10.93 -24.33
CA VAL A 8 -4.44 10.35 -24.41
C VAL A 8 -4.37 9.10 -23.54
N ASP A 9 -3.68 8.07 -24.02
CA ASP A 9 -3.38 6.88 -23.24
C ASP A 9 -2.28 7.20 -22.22
N MET A 10 -2.59 7.01 -20.93
CA MET A 10 -1.65 7.28 -19.83
C MET A 10 -0.48 6.29 -19.78
N GLY A 11 -0.52 5.22 -20.57
CA GLY A 11 0.39 4.09 -20.43
C GLY A 11 0.10 3.31 -19.14
N SER A 12 0.83 2.21 -18.93
CA SER A 12 0.79 1.50 -17.65
C SER A 12 2.07 0.73 -17.36
N SER A 13 2.39 0.59 -16.07
CA SER A 13 3.49 -0.20 -15.52
C SER A 13 2.99 -1.52 -14.90
N GLY A 14 3.89 -2.37 -14.39
CA GLY A 14 3.53 -3.67 -13.81
C GLY A 14 3.37 -4.78 -14.86
N TYR A 15 2.34 -5.61 -14.74
CA TYR A 15 2.14 -6.76 -15.64
C TYR A 15 1.89 -6.30 -17.08
N LYS A 16 2.61 -6.90 -18.05
CA LYS A 16 2.58 -6.47 -19.46
C LYS A 16 1.20 -6.58 -20.14
N TYR A 17 0.38 -7.53 -19.72
CA TYR A 17 -0.92 -7.81 -20.32
C TYR A 17 -2.03 -7.63 -19.28
N THR A 18 -3.20 -7.22 -19.73
CA THR A 18 -4.37 -6.99 -18.85
C THR A 18 -5.39 -8.10 -18.97
N TRP A 19 -5.23 -8.99 -19.93
CA TRP A 19 -6.12 -10.12 -20.16
C TRP A 19 -5.35 -11.38 -20.52
N TYR A 20 -5.77 -12.51 -19.97
CA TYR A 20 -5.15 -13.81 -20.16
C TYR A 20 -6.21 -14.89 -20.34
N ARG A 21 -6.08 -15.70 -21.39
CA ARG A 21 -6.97 -16.85 -21.63
C ARG A 21 -6.21 -18.08 -22.07
N GLY A 22 -6.67 -19.24 -21.62
CA GLY A 22 -6.14 -20.55 -21.98
C GLY A 22 -5.50 -21.28 -20.79
N HIS A 23 -5.03 -22.51 -21.05
CA HIS A 23 -4.51 -23.43 -20.05
C HIS A 23 -3.01 -23.69 -20.25
N THR A 24 -2.44 -24.56 -19.40
CA THR A 24 -0.99 -24.83 -19.20
C THR A 24 -0.10 -24.88 -20.44
N HIS A 25 -0.61 -25.27 -21.61
CA HIS A 25 0.17 -25.41 -22.84
C HIS A 25 -0.13 -24.35 -23.92
N THR A 26 -1.21 -23.59 -23.77
CA THR A 26 -1.61 -22.54 -24.72
C THR A 26 -2.20 -21.35 -23.95
N ARG A 27 -1.34 -20.41 -23.57
CA ARG A 27 -1.77 -19.17 -22.90
C ARG A 27 -1.68 -17.99 -23.87
N THR A 28 -2.84 -17.43 -24.21
CA THR A 28 -2.94 -16.17 -24.95
C THR A 28 -3.00 -15.02 -23.96
N ALA A 29 -2.23 -13.96 -24.22
CA ALA A 29 -2.24 -12.76 -23.41
C ALA A 29 -2.40 -11.53 -24.30
N LYS A 30 -3.24 -10.57 -23.89
CA LYS A 30 -3.48 -9.31 -24.61
C LYS A 30 -3.55 -8.14 -23.64
N LYS A 31 -3.17 -6.95 -24.10
CA LYS A 31 -3.41 -5.68 -23.39
C LYS A 31 -4.69 -5.08 -23.97
N LEU A 32 -5.82 -5.37 -23.32
CA LEU A 32 -7.16 -4.95 -23.75
C LEU A 32 -7.66 -3.73 -22.99
N ASP A 33 -7.18 -3.53 -21.77
CA ASP A 33 -7.62 -2.50 -20.85
C ASP A 33 -6.59 -1.36 -20.84
N ARG A 34 -7.08 -0.12 -20.87
CA ARG A 34 -6.27 1.12 -20.90
C ARG A 34 -6.97 2.18 -20.06
N ALA A 35 -6.19 3.03 -19.39
CA ALA A 35 -6.72 4.26 -18.81
C ALA A 35 -6.41 5.42 -19.75
N LEU A 36 -7.43 6.22 -20.03
CA LEU A 36 -7.33 7.40 -20.89
C LEU A 36 -7.58 8.65 -20.04
N CYS A 37 -6.86 9.73 -20.32
CA CYS A 37 -7.10 11.03 -19.69
C CYS A 37 -7.20 12.13 -20.74
N ASP A 38 -7.94 13.18 -20.40
CA ASP A 38 -7.90 14.46 -21.11
C ASP A 38 -6.82 15.38 -20.51
N ASP A 39 -6.56 16.50 -21.19
CA ASP A 39 -5.55 17.48 -20.78
C ASP A 39 -5.85 18.06 -19.39
N SER A 40 -7.11 18.30 -19.07
CA SER A 40 -7.52 18.80 -17.75
C SER A 40 -7.16 17.84 -16.62
N SER A 41 -7.44 16.55 -16.80
CA SER A 41 -7.16 15.50 -15.82
C SER A 41 -5.65 15.28 -15.68
N HIS A 42 -4.91 15.33 -16.79
CA HIS A 42 -3.45 15.23 -16.78
C HIS A 42 -2.81 16.38 -16.00
N LEU A 43 -3.31 17.62 -16.15
CA LEU A 43 -2.82 18.78 -15.41
C LEU A 43 -3.12 18.72 -13.90
N LEU A 44 -4.25 18.11 -13.51
CA LEU A 44 -4.58 17.92 -12.10
C LEU A 44 -3.71 16.85 -11.43
N PHE A 45 -3.25 15.86 -12.19
CA PHE A 45 -2.49 14.73 -11.67
C PHE A 45 -1.24 14.46 -12.52
N LEU A 46 -0.31 15.40 -12.54
CA LEU A 46 0.92 15.34 -13.35
C LEU A 46 1.80 14.12 -13.05
N GLU A 47 1.71 13.58 -11.83
CA GLU A 47 2.45 12.39 -11.40
C GLU A 47 1.60 11.12 -11.42
N ALA A 48 0.39 11.18 -12.00
CA ALA A 48 -0.46 10.02 -12.07
C ALA A 48 0.13 8.96 -12.99
N TYR A 49 -0.03 7.71 -12.56
CA TYR A 49 0.34 6.57 -13.39
C TYR A 49 -0.60 5.41 -13.14
N VAL A 50 -0.67 4.53 -14.12
CA VAL A 50 -1.48 3.31 -14.08
C VAL A 50 -0.58 2.12 -13.83
N GLU A 51 -0.98 1.25 -12.92
CA GLU A 51 -0.31 0.00 -12.61
C GLU A 51 -1.23 -1.18 -12.94
N ASN A 52 -0.74 -2.12 -13.75
CA ASN A 52 -1.41 -3.38 -14.01
C ASN A 52 -1.10 -4.36 -12.87
N LEU A 53 -2.11 -4.76 -12.11
CA LEU A 53 -1.95 -5.64 -10.95
C LEU A 53 -2.07 -7.13 -11.33
N HIS A 54 -1.53 -7.98 -10.45
CA HIS A 54 -1.74 -9.42 -10.55
C HIS A 54 -3.22 -9.76 -10.34
N CYS A 55 -3.74 -10.71 -11.10
CA CYS A 55 -5.07 -11.26 -10.87
C CYS A 55 -4.99 -12.78 -10.72
N ALA A 56 -5.53 -13.27 -9.60
CA ALA A 56 -5.58 -14.69 -9.28
C ALA A 56 -6.89 -15.36 -9.70
N TYR A 57 -7.98 -14.58 -9.80
CA TYR A 57 -9.36 -15.13 -9.87
C TYR A 57 -10.20 -14.59 -11.04
N SER A 58 -9.61 -13.79 -11.93
CA SER A 58 -10.24 -13.32 -13.17
C SER A 58 -9.24 -13.47 -14.33
N ASP A 59 -9.78 -13.60 -15.54
CA ASP A 59 -9.02 -13.53 -16.79
C ASP A 59 -8.57 -12.10 -17.11
N HIS A 60 -9.08 -11.08 -16.41
CA HIS A 60 -8.61 -9.70 -16.46
C HIS A 60 -7.75 -9.33 -15.25
N SER A 61 -6.66 -8.61 -15.51
CA SER A 61 -5.81 -7.96 -14.53
C SER A 61 -6.37 -6.57 -14.18
N PRO A 62 -6.61 -6.27 -12.89
CA PRO A 62 -7.04 -4.94 -12.47
C PRO A 62 -6.05 -3.85 -12.88
N LEU A 63 -6.59 -2.70 -13.31
CA LEU A 63 -5.83 -1.46 -13.47
C LEU A 63 -5.99 -0.61 -12.22
N LEU A 64 -4.86 -0.16 -11.66
CA LEU A 64 -4.84 0.78 -10.54
C LEU A 64 -4.31 2.12 -11.02
N LEU A 65 -5.19 3.13 -11.06
CA LEU A 65 -4.78 4.53 -11.26
C LEU A 65 -4.33 5.11 -9.92
N ARG A 66 -3.11 5.63 -9.88
CA ARG A 66 -2.57 6.36 -8.73
C ARG A 66 -2.48 7.83 -9.11
N CYS A 67 -3.06 8.69 -8.29
CA CYS A 67 -3.20 10.12 -8.53
C CYS A 67 -2.36 10.99 -7.58
N GLY A 68 -1.38 10.40 -6.87
CA GLY A 68 -0.53 11.09 -5.90
C GLY A 68 0.95 10.74 -6.10
N SER A 69 1.83 11.58 -5.55
CA SER A 69 3.27 11.32 -5.61
C SER A 69 3.62 9.98 -4.93
N LEU A 70 4.68 9.32 -5.39
CA LEU A 70 5.25 8.14 -4.72
C LEU A 70 5.61 8.41 -3.24
N LEU A 71 5.70 9.69 -2.86
CA LEU A 71 5.75 10.14 -1.49
C LEU A 71 4.31 10.28 -0.99
N GLU A 72 3.63 9.15 -0.77
CA GLU A 72 2.58 9.18 0.23
C GLU A 72 3.21 9.82 1.47
N PRO A 73 2.66 10.92 2.04
CA PRO A 73 3.08 11.32 3.37
C PRO A 73 2.87 10.05 4.17
N LYS A 74 3.96 9.47 4.72
CA LYS A 74 3.87 8.26 5.55
C LYS A 74 2.75 8.56 6.52
N GLY A 75 1.56 8.00 6.26
CA GLY A 75 0.40 8.31 7.07
C GLY A 75 0.77 8.00 8.50
N TYR A 76 0.08 8.60 9.47
CA TYR A 76 0.28 8.28 10.87
C TYR A 76 0.32 6.75 11.03
N ARG A 77 1.52 6.17 11.16
CA ARG A 77 1.70 4.73 11.23
C ARG A 77 1.36 4.39 12.67
N PRO A 78 0.20 3.78 12.93
CA PRO A 78 -0.14 3.43 14.30
C PRO A 78 0.93 2.48 14.82
N PHE A 79 1.32 2.66 16.08
CA PHE A 79 2.14 1.68 16.76
C PHE A 79 1.48 0.30 16.70
N ARG A 80 2.27 -0.72 16.37
CA ARG A 80 1.83 -2.12 16.36
C ARG A 80 2.63 -2.88 17.39
N PHE A 81 1.95 -3.41 18.39
CA PHE A 81 2.52 -4.33 19.35
C PHE A 81 2.89 -5.64 18.66
N GLN A 82 4.11 -6.14 18.88
CA GLN A 82 4.52 -7.44 18.34
C GLN A 82 4.27 -8.54 19.38
N VAL A 83 3.45 -9.53 19.03
CA VAL A 83 3.14 -10.67 19.91
C VAL A 83 4.40 -11.41 20.33
N VAL A 84 5.44 -11.48 19.49
CA VAL A 84 6.71 -12.14 19.83
C VAL A 84 7.35 -11.56 21.09
N TRP A 85 7.13 -10.28 21.40
CA TRP A 85 7.65 -9.67 22.61
C TRP A 85 7.15 -10.35 23.88
N THR A 86 5.91 -10.86 23.91
CA THR A 86 5.37 -11.55 25.10
C THR A 86 6.09 -12.85 25.41
N THR A 87 6.78 -13.43 24.43
CA THR A 87 7.59 -14.65 24.60
C THR A 87 9.02 -14.36 25.08
N HIS A 88 9.46 -13.10 25.01
CA HIS A 88 10.81 -12.74 25.42
C HIS A 88 10.88 -12.61 26.95
N LYS A 89 11.80 -13.36 27.56
CA LYS A 89 11.99 -13.47 29.02
C LYS A 89 12.11 -12.16 29.81
N HIS A 90 12.49 -11.06 29.15
CA HIS A 90 12.69 -9.76 29.78
C HIS A 90 11.58 -8.74 29.46
N TYR A 91 10.64 -9.07 28.57
CA TYR A 91 9.67 -8.09 28.10
C TYR A 91 8.61 -7.74 29.17
N SER A 92 8.27 -8.68 30.05
CA SER A 92 7.45 -8.40 31.23
C SER A 92 8.01 -7.26 32.08
N ASN A 93 9.34 -7.18 32.20
CA ASN A 93 10.00 -6.12 32.95
C ASN A 93 9.89 -4.77 32.25
N VAL A 94 10.00 -4.75 30.90
CA VAL A 94 9.80 -3.54 30.09
C VAL A 94 8.42 -2.96 30.35
N VAL A 95 7.37 -3.79 30.26
CA VAL A 95 5.99 -3.36 30.52
C VAL A 95 5.82 -2.88 31.97
N SER A 96 6.34 -3.64 32.94
CA SER A 96 6.23 -3.27 34.37
C SER A 96 6.90 -1.94 34.67
N ILE A 97 8.11 -1.71 34.14
CA ILE A 97 8.85 -0.46 34.35
C ILE A 97 8.11 0.70 33.69
N ALA A 98 7.71 0.55 32.43
CA ALA A 98 6.95 1.58 31.70
C ALA A 98 5.64 1.96 32.41
N TRP A 99 4.93 0.97 32.96
CA TRP A 99 3.68 1.17 33.70
C TRP A 99 3.90 1.86 35.05
N SER A 100 5.03 1.58 35.71
CA SER A 100 5.38 2.17 37.01
C SER A 100 5.80 3.65 36.96
N LYS A 101 5.98 4.22 35.75
CA LYS A 101 6.30 5.65 35.56
C LYS A 101 5.16 6.61 35.99
N GLY A 102 4.02 6.07 36.45
CA GLY A 102 3.15 6.78 37.38
C GLY A 102 2.16 7.78 36.77
N SER A 103 1.62 7.50 35.58
CA SER A 103 0.48 8.32 35.10
C SER A 103 -0.86 7.78 35.63
N PRO A 104 -1.74 8.65 36.16
CA PRO A 104 -3.11 8.29 36.48
C PRO A 104 -3.97 8.05 35.22
N ARG A 105 -3.45 8.38 34.03
CA ARG A 105 -4.14 8.22 32.75
C ARG A 105 -3.63 6.99 32.01
N VAL A 106 -4.53 6.03 31.79
CA VAL A 106 -4.24 4.79 31.05
C VAL A 106 -3.60 5.06 29.68
N ALA A 107 -4.05 6.09 28.96
CA ALA A 107 -3.49 6.44 27.66
C ALA A 107 -2.00 6.83 27.71
N GLU A 108 -1.57 7.47 28.78
CA GLU A 108 -0.17 7.86 28.97
C GLU A 108 0.69 6.66 29.41
N SER A 109 0.15 5.76 30.24
CA SER A 109 0.81 4.49 30.55
C SER A 109 0.99 3.61 29.31
N LEU A 110 0.00 3.56 28.42
CA LEU A 110 0.11 2.87 27.12
C LEU A 110 1.15 3.52 26.20
N LYS A 111 1.25 4.86 26.22
CA LYS A 111 2.29 5.60 25.50
C LYS A 111 3.69 5.25 26.00
N ASN A 112 3.87 5.16 27.32
CA ASN A 112 5.15 4.75 27.91
C ASN A 112 5.52 3.31 27.51
N VAL A 113 4.54 2.39 27.51
CA VAL A 113 4.77 1.01 27.04
C VAL A 113 5.16 1.01 25.56
N MET A 114 4.48 1.79 24.71
CA MET A 114 4.84 1.94 23.30
C MET A 114 6.29 2.41 23.14
N ASP A 115 6.67 3.49 23.82
CA ASP A 115 8.01 4.08 23.69
C ASP A 115 9.10 3.09 24.11
N ASP A 116 8.95 2.46 25.28
CA ASP A 116 9.93 1.50 25.79
C ASP A 116 9.98 0.22 24.93
N SER A 117 8.86 -0.21 24.34
CA SER A 117 8.82 -1.37 23.44
C SER A 117 9.57 -1.11 22.14
N ILE A 118 9.55 0.12 21.62
CA ILE A 118 10.31 0.50 20.42
C ILE A 118 11.81 0.40 20.68
N TYR A 119 12.27 0.84 21.85
CA TYR A 119 13.67 0.72 22.25
C TYR A 119 14.09 -0.74 22.47
N PHE A 120 13.22 -1.56 23.06
CA PHE A 120 13.49 -2.98 23.28
C PHE A 120 13.77 -3.76 21.98
N THR A 121 13.23 -3.31 20.84
CA THR A 121 13.45 -3.93 19.52
C THR A 121 14.64 -3.41 18.71
N LYS A 122 15.33 -2.37 19.17
CA LYS A 122 16.54 -1.88 18.51
C LYS A 122 17.77 -2.56 19.09
#